data_AF-A0A2V5QLE3-F1
#
_entry.id   AF-A0A2V5QLE3-F1
#
_cell.length_a   1.000
_cell.length_b   1.000
_cell.length_c   1.000
_cell.angle_alpha   90.00
_cell.angle_beta   90.00
_cell.angle_gamma   90.00
#
_symmetry.space_group_name_H-M   'P 1'
#
loop_
_entity.id
_entity.type
_entity.pdbx_description
1 polymer ?
#
loop_
_entity_poly.entity_id
_entity_poly.type
_entity_poly.pdbx_seq_one_letter_code
_entity_poly.pdbx_strand_id
1 'polypeptide(L)'
;RGELVSPIKLRKPLFILLLKPQFGVSTAWAYQRWRGAREIPGVSYAAQEFAGRIFVNDLERSVFEKFVFLAQLKVWLLEQPEVRAALMSGSGSTVFAVMRERADARQLAKRAKAALDPELWTCACETL
;
A
#
# COMPACT_ATOMS: atom_id res chain seq x y z
N ARG A 1 -9.93 -17.21 -1.22
CA ARG A 1 -9.78 -17.12 0.26
C ARG A 1 -8.31 -17.41 0.58
N GLY A 2 -7.84 -17.14 1.81
CA GLY A 2 -6.40 -17.08 2.17
C GLY A 2 -6.02 -17.87 3.43
N GLU A 3 -6.80 -18.89 3.76
CA GLU A 3 -6.69 -19.74 4.95
C GLU A 3 -5.55 -20.77 4.87
N LEU A 4 -5.14 -21.14 3.66
CA LEU A 4 -4.00 -22.03 3.44
C LEU A 4 -2.73 -21.19 3.36
N VAL A 5 -1.92 -21.25 4.41
CA VAL A 5 -0.68 -20.49 4.52
C VAL A 5 0.51 -21.42 4.71
N SER A 6 1.63 -21.06 4.09
CA SER A 6 2.93 -21.68 4.32
C SER A 6 3.93 -20.63 4.79
N PRO A 7 4.79 -20.94 5.78
CA PRO A 7 5.80 -19.99 6.22
C PRO A 7 6.77 -19.66 5.09
N ILE A 8 7.11 -18.37 4.97
CA ILE A 8 8.18 -17.93 4.07
C ILE A 8 9.33 -17.38 4.90
N LYS A 9 10.55 -17.76 4.56
CA LYS A 9 11.75 -17.17 5.18
C LYS A 9 12.15 -15.92 4.41
N LEU A 10 12.14 -14.77 5.07
CA LEU A 10 12.71 -13.55 4.50
C LEU A 10 14.24 -13.57 4.65
N ARG A 11 14.96 -13.10 3.63
CA ARG A 11 16.43 -13.01 3.69
C ARG A 11 16.89 -11.91 4.66
N LYS A 12 16.10 -10.84 4.76
CA LYS A 12 16.27 -9.69 5.64
C LYS A 12 14.88 -9.18 6.05
N PRO A 13 14.76 -8.51 7.22
CA PRO A 13 13.55 -7.78 7.56
C PRO A 13 13.20 -6.74 6.49
N LEU A 14 11.92 -6.60 6.19
CA LEU A 14 11.40 -5.49 5.40
C LEU A 14 10.95 -4.39 6.36
N PHE A 15 11.40 -3.16 6.11
CA PHE A 15 10.95 -1.98 6.82
C PHE A 15 9.68 -1.46 6.14
N ILE A 16 8.61 -1.31 6.91
CA ILE A 16 7.27 -1.01 6.39
C ILE A 16 6.72 0.22 7.10
N LEU A 17 6.19 1.17 6.32
CA LEU A 17 5.34 2.23 6.83
C LEU A 17 3.89 1.94 6.44
N LEU A 18 3.00 1.86 7.42
CA LEU A 18 1.55 1.77 7.23
C LEU A 18 0.94 3.18 7.27
N LEU A 19 0.05 3.47 6.34
CA LEU A 19 -0.69 4.72 6.24
C LEU A 19 -2.18 4.40 6.05
N LYS A 20 -3.03 4.90 6.95
CA LYS A 20 -4.47 4.61 6.96
C LYS A 20 -5.27 5.92 7.05
N PRO A 21 -6.13 6.23 6.07
CA PRO A 21 -7.05 7.36 6.17
C PRO A 21 -8.20 7.08 7.15
N GLN A 22 -8.95 8.13 7.51
CA GLN A 22 -10.06 8.08 8.47
C GLN A 22 -11.34 7.40 7.94
N PHE A 23 -11.25 6.66 6.83
CA PHE A 23 -12.35 5.85 6.29
C PHE A 23 -11.93 4.39 6.10
N GLY A 24 -12.92 3.50 6.04
CA GLY A 24 -12.72 2.09 5.70
C GLY A 24 -13.25 1.74 4.32
N VAL A 25 -12.83 0.57 3.81
CA VAL A 25 -13.39 -0.03 2.59
C VAL A 25 -14.09 -1.32 2.97
N SER A 26 -15.35 -1.49 2.54
CA SER A 26 -16.06 -2.76 2.74
C SER A 26 -15.42 -3.87 1.90
N THR A 27 -14.96 -4.93 2.56
CA THR A 27 -14.38 -6.10 1.90
C THR A 27 -15.34 -6.70 0.89
N ALA A 28 -16.61 -6.90 1.26
CA ALA A 28 -17.62 -7.46 0.36
C ALA A 28 -17.78 -6.59 -0.90
N TRP A 29 -17.82 -5.26 -0.73
CA TRP A 29 -17.94 -4.33 -1.85
C TRP A 29 -16.72 -4.38 -2.78
N ALA A 30 -15.50 -4.41 -2.23
CA ALA A 30 -14.27 -4.47 -3.01
C ALA A 30 -14.23 -5.71 -3.92
N TYR A 31 -14.56 -6.88 -3.37
CA TYR A 31 -14.61 -8.13 -4.15
C TYR A 31 -15.73 -8.14 -5.19
N GLN A 32 -16.91 -7.58 -4.89
CA GLN A 32 -18.02 -7.50 -5.84
C GLN A 32 -17.69 -6.66 -7.08
N ARG A 33 -16.87 -5.61 -6.94
CA ARG A 33 -16.52 -4.68 -8.03
C ARG A 33 -15.28 -5.07 -8.81
N TRP A 34 -14.49 -6.03 -8.34
CA TRP A 34 -13.19 -6.39 -8.91
C TRP A 34 -13.22 -6.67 -10.43
N ARG A 35 -14.19 -7.47 -10.92
CA ARG A 35 -14.22 -7.92 -12.33
C ARG A 35 -14.54 -6.82 -13.36
N GLY A 36 -15.08 -5.69 -12.95
CA GLY A 36 -15.53 -4.61 -13.84
C GLY A 36 -14.78 -3.30 -13.63
N ALA A 37 -13.70 -3.31 -12.86
CA ALA A 37 -13.00 -2.12 -12.44
C ALA A 37 -12.26 -1.44 -13.58
N ARG A 38 -12.29 -0.11 -13.60
CA ARG A 38 -11.51 0.70 -14.53
C ARG A 38 -10.19 1.13 -13.90
N GLU A 39 -9.12 1.08 -14.68
CA GLU A 39 -7.83 1.64 -14.26
C GLU A 39 -7.87 3.16 -14.32
N ILE A 40 -7.26 3.81 -13.33
CA ILE A 40 -7.08 5.26 -13.32
C ILE A 40 -5.81 5.59 -14.11
N PRO A 41 -5.87 6.49 -15.11
CA PRO A 41 -4.68 6.93 -15.84
C PRO A 41 -3.59 7.46 -14.89
N GLY A 42 -2.34 7.05 -15.14
CA GLY A 42 -1.18 7.47 -14.33
C GLY A 42 -0.95 6.64 -13.05
N VAL A 43 -1.86 5.73 -12.70
CA VAL A 43 -1.66 4.82 -11.57
C VAL A 43 -1.10 3.49 -12.07
N SER A 44 0.05 3.07 -11.53
CA SER A 44 0.61 1.75 -11.85
C SER A 44 -0.07 0.66 -11.02
N TYR A 45 -0.55 -0.38 -11.69
CA TYR A 45 -1.09 -1.62 -11.09
C TYR A 45 -0.17 -2.83 -11.35
N ALA A 46 1.00 -2.58 -11.93
CA ALA A 46 1.98 -3.62 -12.21
C ALA A 46 2.52 -4.23 -10.92
N ALA A 47 2.88 -5.51 -10.99
CA ALA A 47 3.58 -6.18 -9.91
C ALA A 47 4.90 -5.45 -9.62
N GLN A 48 5.18 -5.21 -8.34
CA GLN A 48 6.41 -4.58 -7.87
C GLN A 48 7.32 -5.64 -7.26
N GLU A 49 8.62 -5.62 -7.56
CA GLU A 49 9.57 -6.57 -7.02
C GLU A 49 10.57 -5.89 -6.08
N PHE A 50 10.70 -6.43 -4.87
CA PHE A 50 11.74 -6.01 -3.93
C PHE A 50 12.15 -7.16 -3.01
N ALA A 51 13.46 -7.27 -2.74
CA ALA A 51 14.04 -8.30 -1.87
C ALA A 51 13.64 -9.75 -2.25
N GLY A 52 13.46 -10.03 -3.55
CA GLY A 52 13.02 -11.34 -4.07
C GLY A 52 11.56 -11.67 -3.75
N ARG A 53 10.74 -10.65 -3.49
CA ARG A 53 9.30 -10.76 -3.26
C ARG A 53 8.54 -9.92 -4.28
N ILE A 54 7.43 -10.49 -4.75
CA ILE A 54 6.51 -9.84 -5.67
C ILE A 54 5.34 -9.30 -4.85
N PHE A 55 5.02 -8.03 -5.06
CA PHE A 55 3.92 -7.33 -4.43
C PHE A 55 2.90 -6.94 -5.50
N VAL A 56 1.66 -7.39 -5.33
CA VAL A 56 0.55 -7.09 -6.22
C VAL A 56 -0.75 -7.11 -5.40
N ASN A 57 -1.70 -6.28 -5.79
CA ASN A 57 -3.03 -6.29 -5.22
C ASN A 57 -4.08 -5.99 -6.29
N ASP A 58 -4.77 -7.04 -6.74
CA ASP A 58 -5.76 -6.91 -7.82
C ASP A 58 -6.99 -6.09 -7.43
N LEU A 59 -7.28 -5.95 -6.13
CA LEU A 59 -8.39 -5.14 -5.63
C LEU A 59 -8.14 -3.64 -5.77
N GLU A 60 -6.89 -3.21 -5.97
CA GLU A 60 -6.55 -1.80 -6.15
C GLU A 60 -7.33 -1.17 -7.30
N ARG A 61 -7.56 -1.88 -8.41
CA ARG A 61 -8.34 -1.35 -9.55
C ARG A 61 -9.73 -0.93 -9.10
N SER A 62 -10.47 -1.85 -8.48
CA SER A 62 -11.84 -1.60 -8.02
C SER A 62 -11.92 -0.58 -6.89
N VAL A 63 -10.95 -0.62 -5.97
CA VAL A 63 -10.99 0.24 -4.78
C VAL A 63 -10.58 1.65 -5.15
N PHE A 64 -9.52 1.83 -5.95
CA PHE A 64 -9.04 3.14 -6.35
C PHE A 64 -10.05 3.88 -7.21
N GLU A 65 -10.78 3.17 -8.08
CA GLU A 65 -11.85 3.76 -8.90
C GLU A 65 -12.88 4.54 -8.06
N LYS A 66 -13.23 4.03 -6.86
CA LYS A 66 -14.15 4.72 -5.94
C LYS A 66 -13.43 5.62 -4.93
N PHE A 67 -12.30 5.16 -4.41
CA PHE A 67 -11.53 5.81 -3.36
C PHE A 67 -10.23 6.36 -3.93
N VAL A 68 -10.35 7.37 -4.80
CA VAL A 68 -9.25 7.95 -5.57
C VAL A 68 -8.09 8.43 -4.69
N PHE A 69 -8.38 8.86 -3.46
CA PHE A 69 -7.36 9.23 -2.47
C PHE A 69 -6.34 8.10 -2.21
N LEU A 70 -6.76 6.83 -2.20
CA LEU A 70 -5.83 5.71 -2.02
C LEU A 70 -4.88 5.55 -3.22
N ALA A 71 -5.34 5.89 -4.42
CA ALA A 71 -4.53 5.91 -5.62
C ALA A 71 -3.49 7.05 -5.55
N GLN A 72 -3.93 8.25 -5.16
CA GLN A 72 -3.05 9.41 -4.95
C GLN A 72 -1.99 9.11 -3.89
N LEU A 73 -2.38 8.48 -2.78
CA LEU A 73 -1.47 8.07 -1.71
C LEU A 73 -0.40 7.08 -2.23
N LYS A 74 -0.81 6.06 -3.00
CA LYS A 74 0.13 5.12 -3.62
C LYS A 74 1.10 5.81 -4.57
N VAL A 75 0.60 6.64 -5.49
CA VAL A 75 1.43 7.37 -6.46
C VAL A 75 2.45 8.25 -5.73
N TRP A 76 2.00 9.04 -4.77
CA TRP A 76 2.88 9.91 -3.99
C TRP A 76 3.96 9.12 -3.24
N LEU A 77 3.63 7.94 -2.67
CA LEU A 77 4.61 7.09 -2.00
C LEU A 77 5.65 6.54 -2.97
N LEU A 78 5.25 6.15 -4.19
CA LEU A 78 6.18 5.63 -5.21
C LEU A 78 7.15 6.70 -5.74
N GLU A 79 6.83 7.98 -5.59
CA GLU A 79 7.72 9.09 -5.93
C GLU A 79 8.80 9.34 -4.86
N GLN A 80 8.70 8.73 -3.69
CA GLN A 80 9.64 8.97 -2.60
C GLN A 80 10.93 8.14 -2.76
N PRO A 81 12.12 8.75 -2.62
CA PRO A 81 13.39 8.07 -2.91
C PRO A 81 13.68 6.88 -1.99
N GLU A 82 13.16 6.90 -0.76
CA GLU A 82 13.30 5.82 0.21
C GLU A 82 12.32 4.66 0.05
N VAL A 83 11.30 4.80 -0.81
CA VAL A 83 10.27 3.77 -1.03
C VAL A 83 10.71 2.82 -2.15
N ARG A 84 10.50 1.52 -1.94
CA ARG A 84 10.85 0.44 -2.87
C ARG A 84 9.65 -0.26 -3.46
N ALA A 85 8.56 -0.30 -2.70
CA ALA A 85 7.25 -0.68 -3.20
C ALA A 85 6.17 0.02 -2.38
N ALA A 86 5.01 0.31 -2.97
CA ALA A 86 3.85 0.82 -2.24
C ALA A 86 2.56 0.26 -2.81
N LEU A 87 1.67 -0.25 -1.95
CA LEU A 87 0.41 -0.88 -2.34
C LEU A 87 -0.64 -0.73 -1.24
N MET A 88 -1.91 -0.87 -1.61
CA MET A 88 -2.99 -1.13 -0.65
C MET A 88 -2.83 -2.51 0.01
N SER A 89 -3.08 -2.61 1.31
CA SER A 89 -3.11 -3.88 2.05
C SER A 89 -4.51 -4.49 2.04
N GLY A 90 -4.63 -5.71 1.51
CA GLY A 90 -5.92 -6.41 1.40
C GLY A 90 -6.94 -5.63 0.58
N SER A 91 -8.19 -5.54 1.07
CA SER A 91 -9.23 -4.69 0.45
C SER A 91 -9.14 -3.21 0.84
N GLY A 92 -8.12 -2.81 1.59
CA GLY A 92 -7.96 -1.44 2.09
C GLY A 92 -8.71 -1.16 3.39
N SER A 93 -8.69 0.08 3.88
CA SER A 93 -8.14 1.30 3.26
C SER A 93 -6.65 1.55 3.53
N THR A 94 -5.97 0.69 4.29
CA THR A 94 -4.56 0.90 4.60
C THR A 94 -3.70 0.75 3.35
N VAL A 95 -2.80 1.70 3.11
CA VAL A 95 -1.72 1.63 2.12
C VAL A 95 -0.41 1.46 2.89
N PHE A 96 0.48 0.62 2.37
CA PHE A 96 1.80 0.43 2.96
C PHE A 96 2.89 0.78 1.96
N ALA A 97 4.02 1.24 2.48
CA ALA A 97 5.25 1.42 1.74
C ALA A 97 6.33 0.51 2.32
N VAL A 98 6.97 -0.28 1.46
CA VAL A 98 8.20 -1.01 1.78
C VAL A 98 9.38 -0.08 1.52
N MET A 99 10.21 0.12 2.54
CA MET A 99 11.25 1.14 2.56
C MET A 99 12.65 0.52 2.46
N ARG A 100 13.63 1.35 2.08
CA ARG A 100 15.05 1.00 2.14
C ARG A 100 15.49 0.77 3.59
N GLU A 101 16.46 -0.11 3.77
CA GLU A 101 17.16 -0.32 5.04
C GLU A 101 17.70 1.04 5.54
N ARG A 102 17.42 1.40 6.80
CA ARG A 102 17.78 2.67 7.46
C ARG A 102 17.00 3.93 7.04
N ALA A 103 15.98 3.82 6.19
CA ALA A 103 15.14 4.97 5.89
C ALA A 103 14.32 5.42 7.11
N ASP A 104 14.15 6.74 7.29
CA ASP A 104 13.35 7.28 8.37
C ASP A 104 11.85 7.25 8.02
N ALA A 105 11.18 6.17 8.41
CA ALA A 105 9.74 5.99 8.24
C ALA A 105 8.92 7.09 8.93
N ARG A 106 9.40 7.66 10.03
CA ARG A 106 8.69 8.73 10.75
C ARG A 106 8.77 10.04 10.00
N GLN A 107 9.92 10.33 9.38
CA GLN A 107 10.05 11.50 8.50
C GLN A 107 9.14 11.37 7.28
N LEU A 108 9.12 10.21 6.62
CA LEU A 108 8.21 9.96 5.51
C LEU A 108 6.73 10.11 5.94
N ALA A 109 6.35 9.58 7.10
CA ALA A 109 5.01 9.74 7.66
C ALA A 109 4.63 11.21 7.87
N LYS A 110 5.56 12.04 8.38
CA LYS A 110 5.34 13.50 8.52
C LYS A 110 5.12 14.17 7.16
N ARG A 111 5.93 13.82 6.15
CA ARG A 111 5.76 14.38 4.79
C ARG A 111 4.43 13.95 4.17
N ALA A 112 4.01 12.70 4.34
CA ALA A 112 2.73 12.20 3.86
C ALA A 112 1.55 12.96 4.50
N LYS A 113 1.59 13.15 5.83
CA LYS A 113 0.58 13.95 6.54
C LYS A 113 0.51 15.39 6.06
N ALA A 114 1.65 16.02 5.84
CA ALA A 114 1.72 17.40 5.37
C ALA A 114 1.25 17.57 3.91
N ALA A 115 1.55 16.60 3.04
CA ALA A 115 1.28 16.69 1.61
C ALA A 115 -0.12 16.20 1.22
N LEU A 116 -0.70 15.25 1.96
CA LEU A 116 -1.90 14.52 1.53
C LEU A 116 -3.07 14.68 2.49
N ASP A 117 -2.87 14.36 3.77
CA ASP A 117 -3.93 14.41 4.78
C ASP A 117 -3.32 14.40 6.20
N PRO A 118 -3.49 15.48 6.99
CA PRO A 118 -2.95 15.56 8.35
C PRO A 118 -3.53 14.52 9.31
N GLU A 119 -4.73 13.98 9.01
CA GLU A 119 -5.43 13.00 9.84
C GLU A 119 -4.99 11.55 9.55
N LEU A 120 -4.06 11.31 8.62
CA LEU A 120 -3.54 9.96 8.36
C LEU A 120 -3.02 9.32 9.64
N TRP A 121 -3.55 8.15 9.98
CA TRP A 121 -2.92 7.28 10.95
C TRP A 121 -1.70 6.62 10.30
N THR A 122 -0.57 6.57 11.03
CA THR A 122 0.68 6.02 10.51
C THR A 122 1.37 5.14 11.53
N CYS A 123 1.95 4.02 11.10
CA CYS A 123 2.74 3.13 11.96
C CYS A 123 3.96 2.60 11.21
N ALA A 124 5.14 2.74 11.80
CA ALA A 124 6.37 2.13 11.30
C ALA A 124 6.56 0.76 11.95
N CYS A 125 6.80 -0.26 11.14
CA CYS A 125 7.02 -1.63 11.59
C CYS A 125 8.03 -2.37 10.71
N GLU A 126 8.42 -3.55 11.14
CA GLU A 126 9.29 -4.45 10.36
C GLU A 126 8.75 -5.88 10.41
N THR A 127 9.11 -6.68 9.40
CA THR A 127 8.75 -8.10 9.37
C THR A 127 9.64 -8.92 10.31
N LEU A 128 9.05 -9.95 10.93
CA LEU A 128 9.74 -10.95 11.75
C LEU A 128 10.68 -11.86 10.94
#